data_AF-A0A353CTU1-F1
#
_entry.id   AF-A0A353CTU1-F1
#
_cell.length_a   1.000
_cell.length_b   1.000
_cell.length_c   1.000
_cell.angle_alpha   90.00
_cell.angle_beta   90.00
_cell.angle_gamma   90.00
#
_symmetry.space_group_name_H-M   'P 1'
#
loop_
_entity.id
_entity.type
_entity.pdbx_description
1 polymer ?
#
loop_
_entity_poly.entity_id
_entity_poly.type
_entity_poly.pdbx_seq_one_letter_code
_entity_poly.pdbx_strand_id
1 'polypeptide(L)'
;MKNAILAVLLAAPLCAAPAAAQVYTGAELSPGGLVREEGEVPPKNHLRRFAGLYSVELGTAAAYSLFGASEPVREILSLGERGFHRQEVIALAELAMERGLTLREAASLSRKAGGLEAAFRVYGLDLPFYWRRAGEIKGRLDAAEAALPPEEEVSSSSATAPGEEPAP
;
A
#
# COMPACT_ATOMS: atom_id res chain seq x y z
N MET A 1 47.22 -26.86 47.12
CA MET A 1 48.40 -26.37 46.37
C MET A 1 47.91 -26.14 44.95
N LYS A 2 47.44 -24.93 44.63
CA LYS A 2 48.21 -23.82 44.01
C LYS A 2 48.80 -24.20 42.64
N ASN A 3 48.36 -23.46 41.62
CA ASN A 3 48.88 -23.33 40.25
C ASN A 3 48.23 -24.32 39.25
N ALA A 4 47.59 -23.94 38.14
CA ALA A 4 47.86 -22.81 37.26
C ALA A 4 46.56 -22.18 36.70
N ILE A 5 46.43 -20.89 36.99
CA ILE A 5 45.66 -19.89 36.25
C ILE A 5 46.59 -19.39 35.12
N LEU A 6 46.02 -18.85 34.05
CA LEU A 6 46.65 -18.22 32.88
C LEU A 6 47.10 -19.18 31.77
N ALA A 7 46.33 -19.23 30.69
CA ALA A 7 46.82 -18.98 29.32
C ALA A 7 45.76 -19.34 28.25
N VAL A 8 44.55 -18.77 28.32
CA VAL A 8 43.67 -18.68 27.13
C VAL A 8 43.00 -17.31 27.14
N LEU A 9 43.85 -16.29 27.13
CA LEU A 9 43.46 -14.89 27.04
C LEU A 9 44.43 -14.26 26.06
N LEU A 10 44.31 -14.61 24.78
CA LEU A 10 44.81 -13.83 23.64
C LEU A 10 44.32 -14.49 22.34
N ALA A 11 43.83 -13.65 21.42
CA ALA A 11 43.40 -13.95 20.05
C ALA A 11 41.94 -14.39 19.85
N ALA A 12 41.02 -13.43 19.91
CA ALA A 12 39.95 -13.34 18.92
C ALA A 12 39.87 -11.87 18.42
N PRO A 13 40.03 -11.62 17.11
CA PRO A 13 40.37 -10.32 16.57
C PRO A 13 39.15 -9.40 16.40
N LEU A 14 39.49 -8.12 16.24
CA LEU A 14 38.65 -7.02 15.78
C LEU A 14 37.62 -7.46 14.72
N CYS A 15 36.34 -7.45 15.09
CA CYS A 15 35.25 -7.17 14.18
C CYS A 15 34.29 -6.23 14.90
N ALA A 16 34.70 -4.97 15.02
CA ALA A 16 33.80 -3.87 15.30
C ALA A 16 32.86 -3.71 14.08
N ALA A 17 31.81 -4.52 14.04
CA ALA A 17 30.66 -4.22 13.19
C ALA A 17 30.06 -2.90 13.68
N PRO A 18 29.68 -1.97 12.79
CA PRO A 18 29.10 -0.72 13.21
C PRO A 18 27.81 -1.04 13.97
N ALA A 19 27.73 -0.53 15.19
CA ALA A 19 26.49 -0.43 15.93
C ALA A 19 25.52 0.42 15.11
N ALA A 20 24.68 -0.23 14.30
CA ALA A 20 23.49 0.35 13.72
C ALA A 20 22.46 0.50 14.85
N ALA A 21 22.70 1.48 15.72
CA ALA A 21 21.80 1.88 16.76
C ALA A 21 20.68 2.75 16.14
N GLN A 22 19.46 2.21 16.20
CA GLN A 22 18.16 2.89 16.11
C GLN A 22 17.83 3.38 14.68
N VAL A 23 16.65 3.13 14.11
CA VAL A 23 15.36 3.72 14.48
C VAL A 23 14.21 2.84 13.94
N TYR A 24 13.11 2.77 14.70
CA TYR A 24 11.76 2.32 14.31
C TYR A 24 11.41 0.82 14.36
N THR A 25 11.54 0.21 15.54
CA THR A 25 10.59 -0.83 15.98
C THR A 25 9.29 -0.15 16.38
N GLY A 26 8.41 0.13 15.41
CA GLY A 26 7.17 0.87 15.66
C GLY A 26 6.04 0.63 14.66
N ALA A 27 6.19 -0.30 13.73
CA ALA A 27 5.09 -0.78 12.92
C ALA A 27 5.21 -2.29 12.83
N GLU A 28 4.51 -3.00 13.73
CA GLU A 28 3.99 -4.29 13.34
C GLU A 28 3.23 -4.05 12.04
N LEU A 29 3.75 -4.57 10.93
CA LEU A 29 3.02 -4.76 9.68
C LEU A 29 1.96 -5.83 9.91
N SER A 30 1.07 -5.59 10.87
CA SER A 30 -0.12 -6.40 11.10
C SER A 30 -1.17 -5.95 10.09
N PRO A 31 -1.70 -6.86 9.26
CA PRO A 31 -2.75 -6.51 8.31
C PRO A 31 -3.99 -6.03 9.09
N GLY A 32 -4.24 -4.72 9.07
CA GLY A 32 -5.31 -4.06 9.85
C GLY A 32 -4.83 -3.04 10.90
N GLY A 33 -3.52 -2.89 11.13
CA GLY A 33 -2.97 -1.90 12.08
C GLY A 33 -2.86 -0.46 11.56
N LEU A 34 -3.24 -0.19 10.31
CA LEU A 34 -2.97 1.07 9.62
C LEU A 34 -4.25 1.88 9.32
N VAL A 35 -5.25 1.86 10.20
CA VAL A 35 -6.23 2.96 10.21
C VAL A 35 -5.51 4.19 10.77
N ARG A 36 -4.79 4.90 9.90
CA ARG A 36 -4.07 6.12 10.26
C ARG A 36 -5.06 7.22 10.63
N GLU A 37 -5.07 7.63 11.89
CA GLU A 37 -5.49 8.98 12.26
C GLU A 37 -4.44 10.03 11.84
N GLU A 38 -3.16 9.66 11.69
CA GLU A 38 -2.08 10.61 11.38
C GLU A 38 -0.98 10.01 10.50
N GLY A 39 -1.13 10.09 9.18
CA GLY A 39 0.05 10.03 8.33
C GLY A 39 -0.22 10.46 6.91
N GLU A 40 0.84 11.01 6.30
CA GLU A 40 0.82 11.63 4.98
C GLU A 40 0.06 10.76 3.97
N VAL A 41 -1.03 11.33 3.46
CA VAL A 41 -1.74 10.80 2.30
C VAL A 41 -0.73 10.83 1.15
N PRO A 42 -0.41 9.69 0.52
CA PRO A 42 0.49 9.70 -0.63
C PRO A 42 -0.05 10.68 -1.70
N PRO A 43 0.82 11.38 -2.44
CA PRO A 43 0.37 12.37 -3.40
C PRO A 43 -0.65 11.75 -4.36
N LYS A 44 -1.77 12.45 -4.61
CA LYS A 44 -2.93 11.91 -5.36
C LYS A 44 -2.55 11.28 -6.71
N ASN A 45 -1.48 11.78 -7.34
CA ASN A 45 -0.95 11.28 -8.61
C ASN A 45 -0.43 9.84 -8.50
N HIS A 46 0.23 9.48 -7.41
CA HIS A 46 0.72 8.12 -7.15
C HIS A 46 -0.42 7.12 -6.98
N LEU A 47 -1.51 7.52 -6.32
CA LEU A 47 -2.66 6.63 -6.15
C LEU A 47 -3.41 6.43 -7.47
N ARG A 48 -3.49 7.47 -8.32
CA ARG A 48 -4.07 7.39 -9.66
C ARG A 48 -3.25 6.49 -10.58
N ARG A 49 -1.92 6.62 -10.58
CA ARG A 49 -1.01 5.74 -11.35
C ARG A 49 -1.15 4.28 -10.92
N PHE A 50 -1.10 4.03 -9.61
CA PHE A 50 -1.35 2.70 -9.06
C PHE A 50 -2.69 2.13 -9.53
N ALA A 51 -3.77 2.91 -9.44
CA ALA A 51 -5.09 2.46 -9.83
C ALA A 51 -5.17 2.13 -11.33
N GLY A 52 -4.54 2.94 -12.18
CA GLY A 52 -4.44 2.68 -13.61
C GLY A 52 -3.67 1.39 -13.93
N LEU A 53 -2.47 1.24 -13.36
CA LEU A 53 -1.64 0.05 -13.55
C LEU A 53 -2.33 -1.21 -13.03
N TYR A 54 -2.97 -1.12 -11.86
CA TYR A 54 -3.67 -2.27 -11.28
C TYR A 54 -4.89 -2.68 -12.11
N SER A 55 -5.60 -1.71 -12.70
CA SER A 55 -6.72 -1.99 -13.61
C SER A 55 -6.26 -2.74 -14.86
N VAL A 56 -5.07 -2.43 -15.37
CA VAL A 56 -4.46 -3.16 -16.50
C VAL A 56 -4.03 -4.57 -16.08
N GLU A 57 -3.43 -4.71 -14.90
CA GLU A 57 -2.96 -5.98 -14.33
C GLU A 57 -4.10 -7.01 -14.16
N LEU A 58 -5.29 -6.57 -13.75
CA LEU A 58 -6.44 -7.46 -13.55
C LEU A 58 -6.98 -8.07 -14.87
N GLY A 59 -6.74 -7.41 -16.00
CA GLY A 59 -7.39 -7.74 -17.27
C GLY A 59 -8.89 -7.42 -17.28
N THR A 60 -9.50 -7.45 -18.46
CA THR A 60 -10.88 -6.96 -18.68
C THR A 60 -11.95 -7.72 -17.92
N ALA A 61 -11.92 -9.06 -17.93
CA ALA A 61 -12.96 -9.87 -17.29
C ALA A 61 -12.95 -9.72 -15.76
N ALA A 62 -11.77 -9.80 -15.12
CA ALA A 62 -11.67 -9.64 -13.68
C ALA A 62 -11.99 -8.20 -13.24
N ALA A 63 -11.62 -7.19 -14.04
CA ALA A 63 -11.99 -5.80 -13.75
C ALA A 63 -13.53 -5.61 -13.73
N TYR A 64 -14.27 -6.18 -14.69
CA TYR A 64 -15.74 -6.10 -14.67
C TYR A 64 -16.35 -6.79 -13.45
N SER A 65 -15.86 -7.98 -13.08
CA SER A 65 -16.37 -8.67 -11.89
C SER A 65 -16.03 -7.92 -10.61
N LEU A 66 -14.82 -7.37 -10.51
CA LEU A 66 -14.32 -6.72 -9.30
C LEU A 66 -14.93 -5.33 -9.07
N PHE A 67 -15.09 -4.53 -10.13
CA PHE A 67 -15.60 -3.15 -10.03
C PHE A 67 -17.08 -3.04 -10.40
N GLY A 68 -17.69 -4.09 -10.95
CA GLY A 68 -19.06 -4.07 -11.43
C GLY A 68 -19.26 -3.01 -12.52
N ALA A 69 -20.18 -2.08 -12.28
CA ALA A 69 -20.43 -0.92 -13.15
C ALA A 69 -19.60 0.33 -12.77
N SER A 70 -18.77 0.25 -11.74
CA SER A 70 -17.94 1.37 -11.30
C SER A 70 -16.70 1.54 -12.19
N GLU A 71 -16.22 2.78 -12.26
CA GLU A 71 -14.94 3.09 -12.90
C GLU A 71 -13.77 2.70 -11.96
N PRO A 72 -12.84 1.80 -12.38
CA PRO A 72 -11.83 1.22 -11.51
C PRO A 72 -10.96 2.25 -10.78
N VAL A 73 -10.51 3.28 -11.50
CA VAL A 73 -9.61 4.31 -10.95
C VAL A 73 -10.30 5.09 -9.84
N ARG A 74 -11.53 5.55 -10.08
CA ARG A 74 -12.34 6.25 -9.07
C ARG A 74 -12.60 5.41 -7.83
N GLU A 75 -12.88 4.12 -7.99
CA GLU A 75 -13.16 3.25 -6.84
C GLU A 75 -11.91 3.04 -5.97
N ILE A 76 -10.75 2.78 -6.58
CA ILE A 76 -9.48 2.63 -5.86
C ILE A 76 -9.08 3.95 -5.17
N LEU A 77 -9.24 5.09 -5.86
CA LEU A 77 -8.98 6.41 -5.26
C LEU A 77 -9.84 6.63 -4.01
N SER A 78 -11.15 6.32 -4.09
CA SER A 78 -12.08 6.44 -2.97
C SER A 78 -11.68 5.55 -1.78
N LEU A 79 -11.10 4.37 -2.02
CA LEU A 79 -10.60 3.52 -0.95
C LEU A 79 -9.33 4.08 -0.30
N GLY A 80 -8.41 4.65 -1.09
CA GLY A 80 -7.24 5.34 -0.53
C GLY A 80 -7.61 6.56 0.32
N GLU A 81 -8.61 7.34 -0.10
CA GLU A 81 -9.17 8.44 0.71
C GLU A 81 -9.80 7.95 2.02
N ARG A 82 -10.21 6.68 2.08
CA ARG A 82 -10.76 6.02 3.27
C ARG A 82 -9.68 5.32 4.11
N GLY A 83 -8.40 5.52 3.79
CA GLY A 83 -7.26 5.02 4.54
C GLY A 83 -6.75 3.64 4.12
N PHE A 84 -7.27 3.03 3.04
CA PHE A 84 -6.75 1.74 2.58
C PHE A 84 -5.43 1.91 1.82
N HIS A 85 -4.42 1.15 2.23
CA HIS A 85 -3.14 1.07 1.55
C HIS A 85 -3.20 0.22 0.27
N ARG A 86 -2.28 0.45 -0.67
CA ARG A 86 -2.21 -0.29 -1.95
C ARG A 86 -2.26 -1.81 -1.76
N GLN A 87 -1.49 -2.35 -0.82
CA GLN A 87 -1.47 -3.79 -0.55
C GLN A 87 -2.77 -4.29 0.08
N GLU A 88 -3.42 -3.49 0.93
CA GLU A 88 -4.73 -3.81 1.49
C GLU A 88 -5.81 -3.81 0.40
N VAL A 89 -5.76 -2.85 -0.53
CA VAL A 89 -6.66 -2.81 -1.69
C VAL A 89 -6.49 -4.07 -2.55
N ILE A 90 -5.26 -4.50 -2.81
CA ILE A 90 -5.01 -5.74 -3.56
C ILE A 90 -5.48 -6.97 -2.77
N ALA A 91 -5.25 -7.04 -1.47
CA ALA A 91 -5.74 -8.14 -0.64
C ALA A 91 -7.28 -8.18 -0.62
N LEU A 92 -7.95 -7.03 -0.51
CA LEU A 92 -9.41 -6.93 -0.61
C LEU A 92 -9.92 -7.34 -1.99
N ALA A 93 -9.18 -7.03 -3.05
CA ALA A 93 -9.53 -7.47 -4.39
C ALA A 93 -9.41 -9.00 -4.55
N GLU A 94 -8.37 -9.61 -3.99
CA GLU A 94 -8.24 -11.08 -3.95
C GLU A 94 -9.40 -11.72 -3.15
N LEU A 95 -9.74 -11.15 -1.98
CA LEU A 95 -10.92 -11.57 -1.21
C LEU A 95 -12.21 -11.46 -2.04
N ALA A 96 -12.37 -10.35 -2.75
CA ALA A 96 -13.55 -10.08 -3.56
C ALA A 96 -13.66 -11.09 -4.71
N MET A 97 -12.57 -11.35 -5.43
CA MET A 97 -12.53 -12.33 -6.51
C MET A 97 -12.79 -13.76 -6.01
N GLU A 98 -12.17 -14.16 -4.90
CA GLU A 98 -12.35 -15.49 -4.30
C GLU A 98 -13.80 -15.75 -3.88
N ARG A 99 -14.52 -14.69 -3.49
CA ARG A 99 -15.89 -14.78 -2.94
C ARG A 99 -16.97 -14.22 -3.85
N GLY A 100 -16.63 -13.83 -5.07
CA GLY A 100 -17.56 -13.25 -6.03
C GLY A 100 -18.22 -11.95 -5.55
N LEU A 101 -17.49 -11.16 -4.77
CA LEU A 101 -17.89 -9.82 -4.32
C LEU A 101 -17.31 -8.75 -5.24
N THR A 102 -17.87 -7.56 -5.19
CA THR A 102 -17.21 -6.34 -5.67
C THR A 102 -16.16 -5.85 -4.67
N LEU A 103 -15.20 -5.06 -5.12
CA LEU A 103 -14.18 -4.45 -4.27
C LEU A 103 -14.82 -3.58 -3.18
N ARG A 104 -15.85 -2.80 -3.52
CA ARG A 104 -16.65 -2.02 -2.56
C ARG A 104 -17.27 -2.87 -1.47
N GLU A 105 -17.83 -4.03 -1.83
CA GLU A 105 -18.44 -4.95 -0.87
C GLU A 105 -17.39 -5.55 0.06
N ALA A 106 -16.24 -5.98 -0.47
CA ALA A 106 -15.13 -6.47 0.34
C ALA A 106 -14.59 -5.40 1.30
N ALA A 107 -14.41 -4.16 0.84
CA ALA A 107 -13.98 -3.05 1.69
C ALA A 107 -15.02 -2.69 2.77
N SER A 108 -16.31 -2.74 2.43
CA SER A 108 -17.42 -2.55 3.36
C SER A 108 -17.44 -3.63 4.43
N LEU A 109 -17.27 -4.90 4.04
CA LEU A 109 -17.16 -6.03 4.94
C LEU A 109 -15.98 -5.86 5.90
N SER A 110 -14.79 -5.50 5.39
CA SER A 110 -13.60 -5.28 6.20
C SER A 110 -13.84 -4.24 7.30
N ARG A 111 -14.44 -3.09 6.98
CA ARG A 111 -14.78 -2.10 8.00
C ARG A 111 -15.79 -2.61 9.02
N LYS A 112 -16.84 -3.32 8.57
CA LYS A 112 -17.88 -3.86 9.46
C LYS A 112 -17.37 -4.97 10.37
N ALA A 113 -16.44 -5.78 9.87
CA ALA A 113 -15.84 -6.89 10.61
C ALA A 113 -14.77 -6.42 11.61
N GLY A 114 -14.32 -5.16 11.53
CA GLY A 114 -13.28 -4.61 12.41
C GLY A 114 -11.85 -4.71 11.83
N GLY A 115 -11.72 -4.87 10.52
CA GLY A 115 -10.44 -4.84 9.81
C GLY A 115 -10.28 -5.96 8.79
N LEU A 116 -9.15 -5.93 8.08
CA LEU A 116 -8.82 -6.87 7.02
C LEU A 116 -8.77 -8.32 7.53
N GLU A 117 -8.13 -8.53 8.69
CA GLU A 117 -8.03 -9.87 9.28
C GLU A 117 -9.39 -10.47 9.60
N ALA A 118 -10.29 -9.68 10.21
CA ALA A 118 -11.63 -10.13 10.51
C ALA A 118 -12.42 -10.44 9.23
N ALA A 119 -12.24 -9.64 8.17
CA ALA A 119 -12.89 -9.87 6.87
C ALA A 119 -12.52 -11.23 6.25
N PHE A 120 -11.22 -11.58 6.27
CA PHE A 120 -10.74 -12.86 5.77
C PHE A 120 -11.20 -14.02 6.64
N ARG A 121 -11.23 -13.82 7.97
CA ARG A 121 -11.70 -14.81 8.93
C ARG A 121 -13.18 -15.15 8.74
N VAL A 122 -14.04 -14.19 8.37
CA VAL A 122 -15.47 -14.42 8.06
C VAL A 122 -15.65 -15.53 7.01
N TYR A 123 -14.72 -15.63 6.06
CA TYR A 123 -14.76 -16.61 4.98
C TYR A 123 -13.81 -17.80 5.18
N GLY A 124 -13.08 -17.86 6.30
CA GLY A 124 -12.08 -18.91 6.56
C GLY A 124 -10.90 -18.87 5.58
N LEU A 125 -10.51 -17.68 5.11
CA LEU A 125 -9.36 -17.49 4.22
C LEU A 125 -8.10 -17.14 5.02
N ASP A 126 -6.94 -17.64 4.54
CA ASP A 126 -5.64 -17.39 5.17
C ASP A 126 -5.07 -16.03 4.75
N LEU A 127 -5.34 -14.99 5.56
CA LEU A 127 -4.85 -13.65 5.30
C LEU A 127 -3.33 -13.58 5.05
N PRO A 128 -2.45 -14.22 5.84
CA PRO A 128 -1.01 -14.28 5.53
C PRO A 128 -0.66 -14.70 4.10
N PHE A 129 -1.34 -15.71 3.55
CA PHE A 129 -1.16 -16.14 2.16
C PHE A 129 -1.53 -15.01 1.17
N TYR A 130 -2.74 -14.46 1.30
CA TYR A 130 -3.23 -13.40 0.41
C TYR A 130 -2.47 -12.09 0.57
N TRP A 131 -1.98 -11.80 1.78
CA TRP A 131 -1.16 -10.62 2.05
C TRP A 131 0.19 -10.70 1.33
N ARG A 132 0.84 -11.87 1.34
CA ARG A 132 2.10 -12.09 0.62
C ARG A 132 1.90 -11.94 -0.89
N ARG A 133 0.86 -12.58 -1.42
CA ARG A 133 0.46 -12.44 -2.83
C ARG A 133 0.17 -11.00 -3.21
N ALA A 134 -0.54 -10.26 -2.36
CA ALA A 134 -0.78 -8.84 -2.55
C ALA A 134 0.51 -8.02 -2.57
N GLY A 135 1.50 -8.40 -1.75
CA GLY A 135 2.83 -7.80 -1.74
C GLY A 135 3.61 -8.05 -3.05
N GLU A 136 3.53 -9.26 -3.60
CA GLU A 136 4.15 -9.60 -4.89
C GLU A 136 3.53 -8.80 -6.05
N ILE A 137 2.21 -8.70 -6.08
CA ILE A 137 1.49 -7.87 -7.07
C ILE A 137 1.88 -6.40 -6.90
N LYS A 138 1.84 -5.87 -5.67
CA LYS A 138 2.26 -4.50 -5.39
C LYS A 138 3.69 -4.24 -5.87
N GLY A 139 4.62 -5.16 -5.61
CA GLY A 139 6.01 -5.04 -6.06
C GLY A 139 6.13 -4.92 -7.58
N ARG A 140 5.36 -5.71 -8.34
CA ARG A 140 5.31 -5.58 -9.82
C ARG A 140 4.73 -4.25 -10.27
N LEU A 141 3.66 -3.79 -9.62
CA LEU A 141 3.03 -2.50 -9.93
C LEU A 141 3.93 -1.32 -9.60
N ASP A 142 4.63 -1.35 -8.48
CA ASP A 142 5.57 -0.30 -8.09
C ASP A 142 6.77 -0.25 -9.06
N ALA A 143 7.26 -1.41 -9.52
CA ALA A 143 8.30 -1.48 -10.54
C ALA A 143 7.80 -0.92 -11.90
N ALA A 144 6.55 -1.22 -12.28
CA ALA A 144 5.93 -0.66 -13.48
C ALA A 144 5.71 0.85 -13.35
N GLU A 145 5.29 1.34 -12.17
CA GLU A 145 5.11 2.77 -11.90
C GLU A 145 6.44 3.52 -12.00
N ALA A 146 7.54 2.94 -11.50
CA ALA A 146 8.87 3.52 -11.59
C ALA A 146 9.43 3.59 -13.03
N ALA A 147 8.95 2.72 -13.93
CA ALA A 147 9.32 2.72 -15.34
C ALA A 147 8.53 3.75 -16.17
N LEU A 148 7.45 4.31 -15.62
CA LEU A 148 6.71 5.38 -16.30
C LEU A 148 7.53 6.67 -16.30
N PRO A 149 7.46 7.47 -17.37
CA PRO A 149 8.08 8.79 -17.37
C PRO A 149 7.55 9.62 -16.19
N PRO A 150 8.40 10.46 -15.56
CA PRO A 150 7.93 11.42 -14.58
C PRO A 150 6.84 12.26 -15.25
N GLU A 151 5.67 12.35 -14.61
CA GLU A 151 4.64 13.28 -15.08
C GLU A 151 5.23 14.66 -14.87
N GLU A 152 5.49 15.38 -15.96
CA GLU A 152 5.69 16.82 -15.87
C GLU A 152 4.44 17.36 -15.20
N GLU A 153 4.59 17.92 -14.00
CA GLU A 153 3.54 18.69 -13.38
C GLU A 153 3.23 19.81 -14.36
N VAL A 154 2.18 19.65 -15.17
CA VAL A 154 1.63 20.73 -15.97
C VAL A 154 1.12 21.72 -14.95
N SER A 155 2.03 22.63 -14.57
CA SER A 155 1.78 23.78 -13.74
C SER A 155 0.61 24.48 -14.39
N SER A 156 -0.55 24.31 -13.78
CA SER A 156 -1.77 24.97 -14.19
C SER A 156 -1.58 26.43 -13.81
N SER A 157 -0.76 27.13 -14.58
CA SER A 157 -0.55 28.56 -14.48
C SER A 157 -1.91 29.17 -14.74
N SER A 158 -2.51 29.66 -13.66
CA SER A 158 -3.72 30.45 -13.62
C SER A 158 -3.73 31.40 -14.82
N ALA A 159 -4.66 31.18 -15.74
CA ALA A 159 -5.02 32.17 -16.72
C ALA A 159 -5.62 33.35 -15.94
N THR A 160 -4.78 34.34 -15.68
CA THR A 160 -5.15 35.69 -15.29
C THR A 160 -6.23 36.17 -16.28
N ALA A 161 -7.45 36.38 -15.77
CA ALA A 161 -8.48 37.08 -16.53
C ALA A 161 -7.94 38.48 -16.87
N PRO A 162 -8.01 38.94 -18.13
CA PRO A 162 -7.64 40.31 -18.45
C PRO A 162 -8.70 41.23 -17.82
N GLY A 163 -8.23 42.12 -16.95
CA GLY A 163 -9.04 43.21 -16.45
C GLY A 163 -9.49 44.08 -17.63
N GLU A 164 -10.79 44.33 -17.72
CA GLU A 164 -11.34 45.35 -18.60
C GLU A 164 -11.73 46.56 -17.76
N GLU A 165 -11.16 47.66 -18.19
CA GLU A 165 -11.02 49.00 -17.63
C GLU A 165 -12.38 49.73 -17.45
N PRO A 166 -12.55 50.62 -16.46
CA PRO A 166 -13.77 51.41 -16.32
C PRO A 166 -13.76 52.61 -17.27
N ALA A 167 -14.89 52.91 -17.91
CA ALA A 167 -15.07 54.15 -18.66
C ALA A 167 -16.54 54.59 -18.67
N PRO A 168 -16.84 55.86 -18.98
CA PRO A 168 -16.35 57.11 -18.37
C PRO A 168 -17.34 57.74 -17.37
#